data_AF-A0A975G6H0-F1
#
_entry.id   AF-A0A975G6H0-F1
#
_cell.length_a   1.000
_cell.length_b   1.000
_cell.length_c   1.000
_cell.angle_alpha   90.00
_cell.angle_beta   90.00
_cell.angle_gamma   90.00
#
_symmetry.space_group_name_H-M   'P 1'
#
loop_
_entity.id
_entity.type
_entity.pdbx_description
1 polymer ?
#
loop_
_entity_poly.entity_id
_entity_poly.type
_entity_poly.pdbx_seq_one_letter_code
_entity_poly.pdbx_strand_id
1 'polypeptide(L)'
;MPIYEYVSEAPEDPERSCRICARGFELRRPVDRAPLEKCPLCKHPVKKVISRVNTPKIAKPLSISDAKAAGFTVLERRDKGVYEKL
;
A
#
# COMPACT_ATOMS: atom_id res chain seq x y z
N MET A 1 -4.44 15.57 -4.24
CA MET A 1 -5.25 14.98 -3.15
C MET A 1 -5.13 13.46 -3.21
N PRO A 2 -4.66 12.80 -2.15
CA PRO A 2 -4.56 11.34 -2.11
C PRO A 2 -5.93 10.65 -2.17
N ILE A 3 -5.90 9.40 -2.63
CA ILE A 3 -7.01 8.46 -2.50
C ILE A 3 -6.79 7.68 -1.20
N TYR A 4 -7.84 7.51 -0.41
CA TYR A 4 -7.86 6.67 0.78
C TYR A 4 -8.93 5.60 0.65
N GLU A 5 -8.60 4.40 1.08
CA GLU A 5 -9.51 3.26 1.15
C GLU A 5 -10.08 3.11 2.56
N TYR A 6 -11.35 2.73 2.65
CA TYR A 6 -12.05 2.44 3.90
C TYR A 6 -12.87 1.16 3.77
N VAL A 7 -12.97 0.41 4.87
CA VAL A 7 -13.80 -0.80 4.96
C VAL A 7 -14.57 -0.79 6.28
N SER A 8 -15.73 -1.44 6.30
CA SER A 8 -16.51 -1.68 7.52
C SER A 8 -15.65 -2.39 8.57
N GLU A 9 -15.89 -2.10 9.85
CA GLU A 9 -15.31 -2.88 10.94
C GLU A 9 -15.94 -4.28 11.05
N ALA A 10 -17.20 -4.41 10.65
CA ALA A 10 -17.95 -5.67 10.63
C ALA A 10 -18.48 -5.97 9.21
N PRO A 11 -17.61 -6.32 8.24
CA PRO A 11 -18.03 -6.52 6.85
C PRO A 11 -18.91 -7.76 6.63
N GLU A 12 -18.84 -8.75 7.53
CA GLU A 12 -19.62 -9.99 7.47
C GLU A 12 -21.04 -9.85 8.05
N ASP A 13 -21.33 -8.73 8.73
CA ASP A 13 -22.62 -8.48 9.38
C ASP A 13 -23.47 -7.50 8.53
N PRO A 14 -24.56 -7.98 7.89
CA PRO A 14 -25.42 -7.13 7.06
C PRO A 14 -26.20 -6.07 7.84
N GLU A 15 -26.41 -6.23 9.15
CA GLU A 15 -27.06 -5.20 9.97
C GLU A 15 -26.09 -4.08 10.32
N ARG A 16 -24.79 -4.41 10.46
CA ARG A 16 -23.73 -3.47 10.84
C ARG A 16 -22.88 -2.98 9.68
N SER A 17 -23.20 -3.36 8.45
CA SER A 17 -22.50 -2.91 7.25
C SER A 17 -23.43 -2.81 6.05
N CYS A 18 -23.17 -1.85 5.15
CA CYS A 18 -23.85 -1.80 3.87
C CYS A 18 -23.05 -2.50 2.79
N ARG A 19 -23.70 -2.80 1.67
CA ARG A 19 -23.09 -3.45 0.50
C ARG A 19 -21.82 -2.74 -0.01
N ILE A 20 -21.71 -1.43 0.21
CA ILE A 20 -20.56 -0.63 -0.22
C ILE A 20 -19.43 -0.71 0.82
N CYS A 21 -19.68 -0.39 2.10
CA CYS A 21 -18.61 -0.42 3.10
C CYS A 21 -18.15 -1.84 3.47
N ALA A 22 -19.00 -2.86 3.29
CA ALA A 22 -18.61 -4.26 3.45
C ALA A 22 -17.52 -4.67 2.46
N ARG A 23 -17.62 -4.23 1.19
CA ARG A 23 -16.62 -4.48 0.14
C ARG A 23 -15.41 -3.56 0.22
N GLY A 24 -15.58 -2.41 0.86
CA GLY A 24 -14.63 -1.32 0.88
C GLY A 24 -14.88 -0.31 -0.24
N PHE A 25 -14.47 0.93 -0.01
CA PHE A 25 -14.64 2.03 -0.95
C PHE A 25 -13.49 3.03 -0.87
N GLU A 26 -13.31 3.76 -1.96
CA GLU A 26 -12.25 4.76 -2.12
C GLU A 26 -12.82 6.18 -2.02
N LEU A 27 -12.07 7.09 -1.41
CA LEU A 27 -12.37 8.51 -1.36
C LEU A 27 -11.12 9.34 -1.61
N ARG A 28 -11.23 10.33 -2.52
CA ARG A 28 -10.24 11.42 -2.61
C ARG A 28 -10.47 12.39 -1.46
N ARG A 29 -9.49 12.57 -0.58
CA ARG A 29 -9.56 13.54 0.52
C ARG A 29 -8.25 14.33 0.65
N PRO A 30 -8.30 15.55 1.21
CA PRO A 30 -7.10 16.28 1.60
C PRO A 30 -6.31 15.53 2.69
N VAL A 31 -4.99 15.74 2.75
CA VAL A 31 -4.08 15.03 3.68
C VAL A 31 -4.27 15.49 5.13
N ASP A 32 -4.55 16.78 5.31
CA ASP A 32 -4.81 17.47 6.57
C ASP A 32 -6.15 17.06 7.21
N ARG A 33 -7.04 16.42 6.45
CA ARG A 33 -8.36 16.04 6.94
C ARG A 33 -8.32 14.72 7.69
N ALA A 34 -8.86 14.72 8.91
CA ALA A 34 -8.94 13.52 9.75
C ALA A 34 -9.59 12.32 9.03
N PRO A 35 -9.19 11.07 9.32
CA PRO A 35 -9.79 9.86 8.78
C PRO A 35 -11.31 9.78 9.00
N LEU A 36 -11.99 9.01 8.15
CA LEU A 36 -13.42 8.75 8.33
C LEU A 36 -13.60 7.63 9.35
N GLU A 37 -14.44 7.84 10.36
CA GLU A 37 -14.80 6.83 11.37
C GLU A 37 -16.14 6.16 11.08
N LYS A 38 -16.99 6.79 10.26
CA LYS A 38 -18.34 6.31 9.95
C LYS A 38 -18.59 6.30 8.45
N CYS A 39 -19.27 5.27 7.96
CA CYS A 39 -19.70 5.17 6.57
C CYS A 39 -20.67 6.32 6.23
N PRO A 40 -20.47 7.06 5.13
CA PRO A 40 -21.36 8.16 4.75
C PRO A 40 -22.78 7.68 4.34
N LEU A 41 -22.94 6.39 4.02
CA LEU A 41 -24.22 5.81 3.57
C LEU A 41 -25.01 5.21 4.73
N CYS A 42 -24.41 4.28 5.48
CA CYS A 42 -25.11 3.57 6.55
C CYS A 42 -24.73 4.01 7.97
N LYS A 43 -23.82 4.98 8.12
CA LYS A 43 -23.35 5.56 9.40
C LYS A 43 -22.68 4.57 10.37
N HIS A 44 -22.52 3.31 9.98
CA HIS A 44 -21.78 2.31 10.73
C HIS A 44 -20.28 2.59 10.76
N PRO A 45 -19.55 2.06 11.77
CA PRO A 45 -18.12 2.24 11.90
C PRO A 45 -17.33 1.72 10.69
N VAL A 46 -16.36 2.52 10.23
CA VAL A 46 -15.40 2.14 9.17
C VAL A 46 -13.98 2.44 9.63
N LYS A 47 -13.03 1.66 9.12
CA LYS A 47 -11.60 1.84 9.35
C LYS A 47 -10.89 2.15 8.04
N LYS A 48 -9.84 2.98 8.13
CA LYS A 48 -8.95 3.27 7.00
C LYS A 48 -8.09 2.05 6.69
N VAL A 49 -7.98 1.69 5.43
CA VAL A 49 -7.14 0.60 4.95
C VAL A 49 -5.89 1.18 4.30
N ILE A 50 -4.74 0.54 4.50
CA ILE A 50 -3.52 0.87 3.77
C ILE A 50 -3.68 0.33 2.34
N SER A 51 -3.74 1.26 1.38
CA SER A 51 -3.86 0.94 -0.03
C SER A 51 -2.76 -0.01 -0.50
N ARG A 52 -3.12 -0.97 -1.35
CA ARG A 52 -2.12 -1.80 -2.02
C ARG A 52 -1.38 -0.94 -3.03
N VAL A 53 -0.06 -0.90 -2.91
CA VAL A 53 0.78 -0.34 -3.97
C VAL A 53 0.97 -1.40 -5.04
N ASN A 54 0.67 -1.06 -6.28
CA ASN A 54 1.09 -1.88 -7.41
C ASN A 54 2.60 -1.68 -7.61
N THR A 55 3.41 -2.47 -6.91
CA THR A 55 4.82 -2.61 -7.23
C THR A 55 4.93 -3.64 -8.34
N PRO A 56 5.48 -3.28 -9.52
CA PRO A 56 5.72 -4.28 -10.53
C PRO A 56 6.80 -5.23 -10.00
N LYS A 57 6.39 -6.40 -9.51
CA LYS A 57 7.29 -7.44 -8.99
C LYS A 57 8.33 -7.92 -10.01
N ILE A 58 8.15 -7.56 -11.29
CA ILE A 58 8.89 -8.07 -12.46
C ILE A 58 9.65 -6.95 -13.22
N ALA A 59 9.27 -5.67 -13.11
CA ALA A 59 9.64 -4.67 -14.13
C ALA A 59 11.11 -4.19 -14.13
N LYS A 60 11.94 -4.62 -13.18
CA LYS A 60 13.38 -4.45 -13.33
C LYS A 60 14.14 -5.56 -12.61
N PRO A 61 14.58 -6.64 -13.31
CA PRO A 61 15.58 -7.52 -12.75
C PRO A 61 16.80 -6.67 -12.34
N LEU A 62 17.51 -7.09 -11.30
CA LEU A 62 18.72 -6.41 -10.86
C LEU A 62 19.67 -6.23 -12.05
N SER A 63 19.90 -4.98 -12.47
CA SER A 63 20.82 -4.62 -13.54
C SER A 63 22.06 -3.99 -12.94
N ILE A 64 23.17 -4.74 -12.96
CA ILE A 64 24.47 -4.27 -12.48
C ILE A 64 24.92 -3.04 -13.28
N SER A 65 24.68 -3.04 -14.59
CA SER A 65 25.03 -1.94 -15.48
C SER A 65 24.31 -0.65 -15.09
N ASP A 66 23.00 -0.71 -14.84
CA ASP A 66 22.23 0.47 -14.44
C ASP A 66 22.62 0.94 -13.04
N ALA A 67 22.93 0.01 -12.13
CA ALA A 67 23.38 0.34 -10.79
C ALA A 67 24.72 1.10 -10.83
N LYS A 68 25.68 0.63 -11.63
CA LYS A 68 26.97 1.33 -11.84
C LYS A 68 26.77 2.69 -12.51
N ALA A 69 25.92 2.78 -13.53
CA ALA A 69 25.62 4.02 -14.23
C ALA A 69 24.98 5.08 -13.30
N ALA A 70 24.15 4.64 -12.35
CA ALA A 70 23.57 5.52 -11.34
C ALA A 70 24.51 5.83 -10.15
N GLY A 71 25.76 5.34 -10.18
CA GLY A 71 26.78 5.62 -9.16
C GLY A 71 26.73 4.71 -7.93
N PHE A 72 25.94 3.62 -7.96
CA PHE A 72 25.93 2.65 -6.87
C PHE A 72 27.19 1.78 -6.86
N THR A 73 27.70 1.49 -5.67
CA THR A 73 28.72 0.46 -5.49
C THR A 73 28.06 -0.90 -5.43
N VAL A 74 28.36 -1.75 -6.40
CA VAL A 74 27.82 -3.12 -6.48
C VAL A 74 28.80 -4.06 -5.79
N LEU A 75 28.30 -4.85 -4.83
CA LEU A 75 29.06 -5.85 -4.10
C LEU A 75 28.46 -7.24 -4.33
N GLU A 76 29.31 -8.22 -4.62
CA GLU A 76 28.93 -9.64 -4.73
C GLU A 76 29.34 -10.38 -3.46
N ARG A 77 28.41 -11.16 -2.90
CA ARG A 77 28.69 -11.97 -1.72
C ARG A 77 29.42 -13.25 -2.13
N ARG A 78 30.72 -13.34 -1.83
CA ARG A 78 31.52 -14.55 -2.04
C ARG A 78 31.33 -15.60 -0.94
N ASP A 79 31.17 -15.13 0.30
CA ASP A 79 31.16 -16.01 1.48
C ASP A 79 30.25 -15.50 2.60
N LYS A 80 30.25 -16.18 3.75
CA LYS A 80 29.56 -15.69 4.95
C LYS A 80 30.25 -14.43 5.49
N GLY A 81 29.68 -13.27 5.15
CA GLY A 81 30.15 -11.97 5.64
C GLY A 81 31.25 -11.33 4.79
N VAL A 82 31.69 -11.98 3.72
CA VAL A 82 32.68 -11.45 2.78
C VAL A 82 31.98 -11.01 1.51
N TYR A 83 32.21 -9.74 1.14
CA TYR A 83 31.66 -9.09 -0.03
C TYR A 83 32.80 -8.50 -0.85
N GLU A 84 32.82 -8.80 -2.15
CA GLU A 84 33.80 -8.26 -3.08
C GLU A 84 33.14 -7.25 -4.02
N LYS A 85 33.90 -6.24 -4.44
CA LYS A 85 33.40 -5.23 -5.37
C LYS A 85 33.31 -5.83 -6.77
N LEU A 86 32.15 -5.65 -7.40
CA LEU A 86 31.85 -6.15 -8.75
C LEU A 86 31.92 -5.06 -9.81
#